data_AF-A0A9P5RA62-F1
#
_entry.id   AF-A0A9P5RA62-F1
#
_cell.length_a   1.000
_cell.length_b   1.000
_cell.length_c   1.000
_cell.angle_alpha   90.00
_cell.angle_beta   90.00
_cell.angle_gamma   90.00
#
_symmetry.space_group_name_H-M   'P 1'
#
loop_
_entity.id
_entity.type
_entity.pdbx_description
1 polymer ?
#
loop_
_entity_poly.entity_id
_entity_poly.type
_entity_poly.pdbx_seq_one_letter_code
_entity_poly.pdbx_strand_id
1 'polypeptide(L)'
;MSESASPLSNNNNSDLARCLELLRPGTSDESKFIGLTLMSDLLQISQDQETMTRFFDNMDFPFLDRMMQIEEGSVPEEAGVDAMTIRSIAIDIMTCFSIHWKLLVRKEFKDRVPTMLSLLSVSDTTDNSKKILKIMIRISAYPQVSMILTNPGYQSSIVAYIFDTFDSKGEAHDDAVMVFKRTFLIIQEGFKQNPNIVLQITKEFLPTIMARVSKPFSVLTETHKPEILQMLTESVAYLPQQYMQQHVKDHPVETRSWVRNLKSGLIQLLSTRQAPTTRDNSFKLIGILLQRLGADWIFPDIPTTDAILAETRTKKKSSPATLVHSMESLSLTDAEIDKKFAALVIHLACVETRVLMDELADELTGTTAATKEDAEVRQAKIRKEQVLPLVYEILEVSIGYLVLVSEDDELLEHGLFDATALLKVQESLQAAFSAVMDYLLDLQSTKDGSPEKLMTNMNYLASMRILSVWLTEDDSLHAQAVALFPTLEEVVRLCKTKSSQKSLVRLLQPILDRFQELSLD
;
A
#
# COMPACT_ATOMS: atom_id res chain seq x y z
N MET A 1 -29.76 -6.03 60.56
CA MET A 1 -29.32 -4.64 60.45
C MET A 1 -28.32 -4.61 59.29
N SER A 2 -28.80 -4.56 58.05
CA SER A 2 -29.10 -3.33 57.29
C SER A 2 -27.84 -2.50 57.04
N GLU A 3 -26.99 -2.96 56.12
CA GLU A 3 -26.02 -2.10 55.45
C GLU A 3 -26.80 -1.13 54.56
N SER A 4 -26.79 0.14 54.98
CA SER A 4 -27.39 1.26 54.27
C SER A 4 -26.61 1.53 52.98
N ALA A 5 -27.18 1.12 51.86
CA ALA A 5 -26.79 1.60 50.53
C ALA A 5 -26.88 3.13 50.49
N SER A 6 -25.84 3.76 49.95
CA SER A 6 -25.73 5.20 49.81
C SER A 6 -26.86 5.77 48.92
N PRO A 7 -27.52 6.90 49.30
CA PRO A 7 -28.73 7.42 48.64
C PRO A 7 -28.58 7.76 47.15
N LEU A 8 -27.35 8.02 46.70
CA LEU A 8 -27.02 8.35 45.30
C LEU A 8 -27.07 7.13 44.37
N SER A 9 -26.83 5.92 44.88
CA SER A 9 -26.83 4.69 44.07
C SER A 9 -28.24 4.18 43.75
N ASN A 10 -29.19 4.41 44.66
CA ASN A 10 -30.58 3.97 44.48
C ASN A 10 -31.34 4.84 43.48
N ASN A 11 -31.08 6.15 43.45
CA ASN A 11 -31.76 7.07 42.52
C ASN A 11 -31.33 6.84 41.06
N ASN A 12 -30.03 6.59 40.83
CA ASN A 12 -29.49 6.29 39.51
C ASN A 12 -30.04 4.98 38.94
N ASN A 13 -30.25 3.96 39.78
CA ASN A 13 -30.86 2.70 39.34
C ASN A 13 -32.35 2.84 39.00
N SER A 14 -33.10 3.68 39.72
CA SER A 14 -34.50 3.98 39.36
C SER A 14 -34.62 4.81 38.09
N ASP A 15 -33.73 5.79 37.89
CA ASP A 15 -33.70 6.58 36.66
C ASP A 15 -33.25 5.75 35.46
N LEU A 16 -32.29 4.84 35.64
CA LEU A 16 -31.90 3.85 34.65
C LEU A 16 -33.08 2.94 34.27
N ALA A 17 -33.81 2.39 35.24
CA ALA A 17 -34.97 1.53 34.97
C ALA A 17 -36.07 2.28 34.19
N ARG A 18 -36.37 3.52 34.57
CA ARG A 18 -37.32 4.39 33.87
C ARG A 18 -36.87 4.70 32.44
N CYS A 19 -35.58 5.00 32.25
CA CYS A 19 -35.02 5.25 30.93
C CYS A 19 -35.09 3.99 30.04
N LEU A 20 -34.75 2.82 30.57
CA LEU A 20 -34.85 1.55 29.84
C LEU A 20 -36.29 1.22 29.43
N GLU A 21 -37.29 1.53 30.26
CA GLU A 21 -38.71 1.34 29.90
C GLU A 21 -39.13 2.21 28.71
N LEU A 22 -38.67 3.45 28.64
CA LEU A 22 -38.98 4.39 27.55
C LEU A 22 -38.36 3.96 26.21
N LEU A 23 -37.21 3.28 26.24
CA LEU A 23 -36.46 2.85 25.05
C LEU A 23 -36.94 1.52 24.45
N ARG A 24 -37.84 0.80 25.13
CA ARG A 24 -38.28 -0.53 24.71
C ARG A 24 -38.98 -0.55 23.34
N PRO A 25 -38.85 -1.66 22.57
CA PRO A 25 -39.65 -1.87 21.38
C PRO A 25 -41.15 -1.82 21.72
N GLY A 26 -41.90 -0.92 21.09
CA GLY A 26 -43.35 -0.75 21.26
C GLY A 26 -43.80 0.50 22.01
N THR A 27 -42.89 1.30 22.56
CA THR A 27 -43.21 2.66 23.05
C THR A 27 -43.35 3.65 21.88
N SER A 28 -44.00 4.80 22.11
CA SER A 28 -44.12 5.84 21.08
C SER A 28 -42.77 6.48 20.78
N ASP A 29 -42.58 7.00 19.57
CA ASP A 29 -41.29 7.57 19.15
C ASP A 29 -40.95 8.85 19.96
N GLU A 30 -41.94 9.60 20.44
CA GLU A 30 -41.75 10.71 21.39
C GLU A 30 -41.24 10.21 22.75
N SER A 31 -41.79 9.09 23.24
CA SER A 31 -41.36 8.48 24.50
C SER A 31 -39.92 7.99 24.41
N LYS A 32 -39.54 7.41 23.26
CA LYS A 32 -38.16 6.98 22.99
C LYS A 32 -37.21 8.17 22.92
N PHE A 33 -37.61 9.27 22.29
CA PHE A 33 -36.78 10.48 22.22
C PHE A 33 -36.49 11.04 23.62
N ILE A 34 -37.50 11.09 24.50
CA ILE A 34 -37.33 11.44 25.91
C ILE A 34 -36.36 10.46 26.60
N GLY A 35 -36.52 9.17 26.35
CA GLY A 35 -35.59 8.13 26.82
C GLY A 35 -34.15 8.37 26.37
N LEU A 36 -33.93 8.78 25.12
CA LEU A 36 -32.59 9.06 24.58
C LEU A 36 -31.95 10.30 25.22
N THR A 37 -32.72 11.34 25.51
CA THR A 37 -32.22 12.50 26.26
C THR A 37 -31.78 12.10 27.66
N LEU A 38 -32.60 11.31 28.38
CA LEU A 38 -32.26 10.78 29.70
C LEU A 38 -31.05 9.84 29.65
N MET A 39 -30.92 9.04 28.59
CA MET A 39 -29.77 8.18 28.38
C MET A 39 -28.49 9.00 28.21
N SER A 40 -28.51 10.10 27.47
CA SER A 40 -27.35 11.00 27.31
C SER A 40 -26.82 11.48 28.67
N ASP A 41 -27.72 11.91 29.57
CA ASP A 41 -27.35 12.36 30.91
C ASP A 41 -26.76 11.21 31.76
N LEU A 42 -27.33 10.01 31.68
CA LEU A 42 -26.83 8.83 32.39
C LEU A 42 -25.48 8.34 31.87
N LEU A 43 -25.23 8.45 30.56
CA LEU A 43 -23.97 8.08 29.91
C LEU A 43 -22.83 9.05 30.22
N GLN A 44 -23.12 10.29 30.64
CA GLN A 44 -22.12 11.20 31.19
C GLN A 44 -21.65 10.78 32.59
N ILE A 45 -22.49 10.05 33.33
CA ILE A 45 -22.23 9.65 34.73
C ILE A 45 -21.51 8.30 34.80
N SER A 46 -21.87 7.33 33.95
CA SER A 46 -21.22 6.01 33.93
C SER A 46 -21.21 5.39 32.52
N GLN A 47 -20.03 5.09 32.00
CA GLN A 47 -19.82 4.33 30.75
C GLN A 47 -19.38 2.88 31.01
N ASP A 48 -19.72 2.34 32.18
CA ASP A 48 -19.36 0.98 32.53
C ASP A 48 -20.04 -0.03 31.61
N GLN A 49 -19.40 -1.20 31.48
CA GLN A 49 -19.83 -2.21 30.53
C GLN A 49 -21.24 -2.75 30.83
N GLU A 50 -21.64 -2.82 32.10
CA GLU A 50 -22.92 -3.41 32.50
C GLU A 50 -24.07 -2.48 32.12
N THR A 51 -23.97 -1.19 32.46
CA THR A 51 -24.95 -0.16 32.09
C THR A 51 -25.11 -0.09 30.57
N MET A 52 -24.00 -0.08 29.82
CA MET A 52 -24.04 -0.06 28.35
C MET A 52 -24.70 -1.30 27.76
N THR A 53 -24.48 -2.47 28.35
CA THR A 53 -25.12 -3.71 27.91
C THR A 53 -26.63 -3.66 28.14
N ARG A 54 -27.08 -3.15 29.30
CA ARG A 54 -28.51 -2.99 29.61
C ARG A 54 -29.22 -2.03 28.65
N PHE A 55 -28.60 -0.90 28.34
CA PHE A 55 -29.12 0.05 27.34
C PHE A 55 -29.20 -0.60 25.97
N PHE A 56 -28.15 -1.30 25.55
CA PHE A 56 -28.12 -2.00 24.27
C PHE A 56 -29.23 -3.06 24.17
N ASP A 57 -29.47 -3.83 25.24
CA ASP A 57 -30.48 -4.89 25.28
C ASP A 57 -31.93 -4.37 25.21
N ASN A 58 -32.18 -3.16 25.70
CA ASN A 58 -33.53 -2.56 25.67
C ASN A 58 -33.73 -1.60 24.49
N MET A 59 -32.72 -1.38 23.65
CA MET A 59 -32.77 -0.41 22.56
C MET A 59 -33.68 -0.89 21.42
N ASP A 60 -34.60 -0.03 20.97
CA ASP A 60 -35.34 -0.21 19.73
C ASP A 60 -34.43 0.14 18.52
N PHE A 61 -33.66 -0.84 18.05
CA PHE A 61 -32.78 -0.64 16.89
C PHE A 61 -33.51 -0.25 15.59
N PRO A 62 -34.69 -0.81 15.25
CA PRO A 62 -35.48 -0.30 14.14
C PRO A 62 -35.82 1.19 14.26
N PHE A 63 -36.02 1.73 15.47
CA PHE A 63 -36.18 3.17 15.67
C PHE A 63 -34.87 3.93 15.39
N LEU A 64 -33.73 3.44 15.86
CA LEU A 64 -32.42 4.04 15.53
C LEU A 64 -32.14 4.05 14.02
N ASP A 65 -32.51 2.98 13.30
CA ASP A 65 -32.36 2.91 11.84
C ASP A 65 -33.20 3.99 11.14
N ARG A 66 -34.44 4.21 11.60
CA ARG A 66 -35.29 5.29 11.09
C ARG A 66 -34.70 6.67 11.38
N MET A 67 -34.13 6.89 12.56
CA MET A 67 -33.46 8.15 12.90
C MET A 67 -32.25 8.42 11.99
N MET A 68 -31.43 7.41 11.69
CA MET A 68 -30.28 7.54 10.80
C MET A 68 -30.67 7.82 9.35
N GLN A 69 -31.81 7.30 8.91
CA GLN A 69 -32.26 7.38 7.51
C GLN A 69 -33.34 8.46 7.27
N ILE A 70 -33.66 9.26 8.28
CA ILE A 70 -34.70 10.29 8.19
C ILE A 70 -34.38 11.28 7.06
N GLU A 71 -35.32 11.58 6.18
CA GLU A 71 -35.13 12.55 5.09
C GLU A 71 -35.33 13.99 5.58
N GLU A 72 -34.63 14.96 4.97
CA GLU A 72 -34.69 16.37 5.40
C GLU A 72 -36.10 16.96 5.37
N GLY A 73 -36.92 16.60 4.38
CA GLY A 73 -38.30 17.06 4.27
C GLY A 73 -39.32 16.30 5.12
N SER A 74 -38.91 15.25 5.84
CA SER A 74 -39.81 14.43 6.66
C SER A 74 -40.01 14.97 8.07
N VAL A 75 -39.22 15.97 8.48
CA VAL A 75 -39.33 16.56 9.81
C VAL A 75 -40.26 17.78 9.75
N PRO A 76 -41.38 17.79 10.50
CA PRO A 76 -42.25 18.96 10.55
C PRO A 76 -41.49 20.19 11.03
N GLU A 77 -41.70 21.35 10.40
CA GLU A 77 -41.06 22.63 10.79
C GLU A 77 -41.35 22.98 12.26
N GLU A 78 -42.50 22.55 12.78
CA GLU A 78 -42.96 22.74 14.16
C GLU A 78 -42.13 21.96 15.20
N ALA A 79 -41.36 20.95 14.78
CA ALA A 79 -40.56 20.11 15.68
C ALA A 79 -39.32 20.84 16.24
N GLY A 80 -38.89 21.95 15.61
CA GLY A 80 -37.77 22.77 16.07
C GLY A 80 -36.39 22.08 16.02
N VAL A 81 -36.30 20.91 15.38
CA VAL A 81 -35.07 20.13 15.20
C VAL A 81 -34.99 19.70 13.74
N ASP A 82 -33.82 19.76 13.12
CA ASP A 82 -33.63 19.31 11.75
C ASP A 82 -33.27 17.81 11.66
N ALA A 83 -33.42 17.24 10.46
CA ALA A 83 -33.08 15.85 10.18
C ALA A 83 -31.61 15.52 10.50
N MET A 84 -30.70 16.48 10.27
CA MET A 84 -29.26 16.29 10.50
C MET A 84 -28.93 16.10 11.98
N THR A 85 -29.60 16.85 12.85
CA THR A 85 -29.48 16.76 14.31
C THR A 85 -30.01 15.42 14.79
N ILE A 86 -31.16 14.96 14.27
CA ILE A 86 -31.72 13.63 14.59
C ILE A 86 -30.75 12.52 14.18
N ARG A 87 -30.15 12.60 12.98
CA ARG A 87 -29.12 11.65 12.54
C ARG A 87 -27.89 11.69 13.46
N SER A 88 -27.43 12.87 13.84
CA SER A 88 -26.29 13.02 14.76
C SER A 88 -26.55 12.34 16.09
N ILE A 89 -27.74 12.51 16.68
CA ILE A 89 -28.11 11.84 17.93
C ILE A 89 -28.01 10.32 17.78
N ALA A 90 -28.54 9.74 16.69
CA ALA A 90 -28.45 8.31 16.45
C ALA A 90 -27.00 7.82 16.32
N ILE A 91 -26.13 8.58 15.64
CA ILE A 91 -24.71 8.27 15.50
C ILE A 91 -23.96 8.41 16.84
N ASP A 92 -24.31 9.39 17.67
CA ASP A 92 -23.73 9.55 19.01
C ASP A 92 -24.04 8.34 19.90
N ILE A 93 -25.27 7.83 19.84
CA ILE A 93 -25.66 6.60 20.55
C ILE A 93 -24.84 5.40 20.09
N MET A 94 -24.70 5.22 18.76
CA MET A 94 -23.85 4.16 18.20
C MET A 94 -22.38 4.34 18.59
N THR A 95 -21.91 5.59 18.69
CA THR A 95 -20.56 5.93 19.15
C THR A 95 -20.37 5.48 20.59
N CYS A 96 -21.34 5.69 21.48
CA CYS A 96 -21.30 5.19 22.86
C CYS A 96 -21.20 3.65 22.87
N PHE A 97 -22.08 2.94 22.14
CA PHE A 97 -22.05 1.48 22.10
C PHE A 97 -20.74 0.91 21.56
N SER A 98 -20.06 1.63 20.66
CA SER A 98 -18.80 1.16 20.07
C SER A 98 -17.60 1.14 21.02
N ILE A 99 -17.72 1.73 22.22
CA ILE A 99 -16.65 1.74 23.23
C ILE A 99 -16.35 0.31 23.73
N HIS A 100 -17.37 -0.55 23.78
CA HIS A 100 -17.25 -1.90 24.33
C HIS A 100 -17.28 -2.96 23.24
N TRP A 101 -16.15 -3.66 23.02
CA TRP A 101 -16.03 -4.65 21.95
C TRP A 101 -17.08 -5.78 22.00
N LYS A 102 -17.56 -6.14 23.19
CA LYS A 102 -18.61 -7.17 23.35
C LYS A 102 -19.94 -6.75 22.72
N LEU A 103 -20.19 -5.45 22.54
CA LEU A 103 -21.37 -4.94 21.83
C LEU A 103 -21.14 -4.94 20.31
N LEU A 104 -19.92 -4.64 19.86
CA LEU A 104 -19.56 -4.66 18.44
C LEU A 104 -19.75 -6.03 17.78
N VAL A 105 -19.52 -7.12 18.53
CA VAL A 105 -19.71 -8.50 18.01
C VAL A 105 -21.17 -8.91 17.90
N ARG A 106 -22.11 -8.12 18.45
CA ARG A 106 -23.54 -8.44 18.39
C ARG A 106 -24.10 -8.14 17.02
N LYS A 107 -25.07 -8.95 16.59
CA LYS A 107 -25.74 -8.79 15.30
C LYS A 107 -26.37 -7.39 15.21
N GLU A 108 -26.93 -6.94 16.32
CA GLU A 108 -27.60 -5.66 16.41
C GLU A 108 -26.66 -4.45 16.24
N PHE A 109 -25.34 -4.61 16.41
CA PHE A 109 -24.42 -3.54 16.05
C PHE A 109 -24.01 -3.66 14.58
N LYS A 110 -23.69 -4.89 14.16
CA LYS A 110 -23.19 -5.20 12.80
C LYS A 110 -24.18 -4.85 11.69
N ASP A 111 -25.47 -5.10 11.90
CA ASP A 111 -26.53 -4.82 10.91
C ASP A 111 -26.63 -3.32 10.58
N ARG A 112 -26.10 -2.44 11.45
CA ARG A 112 -26.15 -0.97 11.31
C ARG A 112 -24.90 -0.37 10.66
N VAL A 113 -23.82 -1.14 10.54
CA VAL A 113 -22.58 -0.70 9.88
C VAL A 113 -22.81 -0.23 8.43
N PRO A 114 -23.57 -0.94 7.57
CA PRO A 114 -23.87 -0.45 6.23
C PRO A 114 -24.54 0.92 6.23
N THR A 115 -25.54 1.12 7.07
CA THR A 115 -26.28 2.40 7.16
C THR A 115 -25.36 3.52 7.61
N MET A 116 -24.56 3.32 8.66
CA MET A 116 -23.59 4.33 9.11
C MET A 116 -22.61 4.70 7.99
N LEU A 117 -22.06 3.73 7.25
CA LEU A 117 -21.13 4.00 6.16
C LEU A 117 -21.78 4.70 4.96
N SER A 118 -23.09 4.53 4.74
CA SER A 118 -23.83 5.25 3.70
C SER A 118 -24.03 6.74 4.02
N LEU A 119 -23.82 7.15 5.27
CA LEU A 119 -23.97 8.54 5.74
C LEU A 119 -22.67 9.35 5.65
N LEU A 120 -21.56 8.76 5.20
CA LEU A 120 -20.33 9.50 4.97
C LEU A 120 -20.55 10.56 3.89
N SER A 121 -20.24 11.83 4.19
CA SER A 121 -20.46 12.95 3.27
C SER A 121 -19.45 14.08 3.46
N VAL A 122 -19.04 14.72 2.36
CA VAL A 122 -18.17 15.91 2.36
C VAL A 122 -18.87 17.13 2.96
N SER A 123 -20.20 17.23 2.77
CA SER A 123 -21.00 18.38 3.20
C SER A 123 -21.49 18.26 4.66
N ASP A 124 -20.81 17.46 5.47
CA ASP A 124 -21.22 17.17 6.83
C ASP A 124 -20.82 18.28 7.81
N THR A 125 -21.82 19.03 8.28
CA THR A 125 -21.65 20.11 9.27
C THR A 125 -21.68 19.61 10.72
N THR A 126 -21.96 18.33 10.95
CA THR A 126 -22.29 17.75 12.26
C THR A 126 -21.21 16.80 12.81
N ASP A 127 -20.05 16.71 12.15
CA ASP A 127 -18.97 15.76 12.45
C ASP A 127 -19.40 14.28 12.46
N ASN A 128 -20.52 13.95 11.81
CA ASN A 128 -21.05 12.59 11.73
C ASN A 128 -20.10 11.62 11.05
N SER A 129 -19.50 12.02 9.93
CA SER A 129 -18.51 11.26 9.16
C SER A 129 -17.31 10.92 10.03
N LYS A 130 -16.82 11.89 10.81
CA LYS A 130 -15.74 11.69 11.78
C LYS A 130 -16.14 10.68 12.87
N LYS A 131 -17.34 10.81 13.45
CA LYS A 131 -17.84 9.86 14.47
C LYS A 131 -17.97 8.44 13.90
N ILE A 132 -18.54 8.30 12.71
CA ILE A 132 -18.70 7.02 11.99
C ILE A 132 -17.33 6.38 11.75
N LEU A 133 -16.36 7.13 11.24
CA LEU A 133 -15.02 6.61 10.99
C LEU A 133 -14.31 6.22 12.28
N LYS A 134 -14.50 6.95 13.39
CA LYS A 134 -14.01 6.54 14.72
C LYS A 134 -14.64 5.24 15.20
N ILE A 135 -15.92 4.99 14.90
CA ILE A 135 -16.55 3.68 15.14
C ILE A 135 -15.84 2.59 14.31
N MET A 136 -15.56 2.84 13.03
CA MET A 136 -14.84 1.88 12.17
C MET A 136 -13.41 1.62 12.67
N ILE A 137 -12.72 2.64 13.16
CA ILE A 137 -11.41 2.51 13.80
C ILE A 137 -11.49 1.59 15.03
N ARG A 138 -12.54 1.72 15.85
CA ARG A 138 -12.76 0.82 16.99
C ARG A 138 -13.05 -0.61 16.52
N ILE A 139 -13.92 -0.81 15.52
CA ILE A 139 -14.15 -2.12 14.90
C ILE A 139 -12.83 -2.74 14.42
N SER A 140 -11.98 -1.95 13.76
CA SER A 140 -10.69 -2.43 13.23
C SER A 140 -9.72 -2.90 14.31
N ALA A 141 -9.87 -2.41 15.55
CA ALA A 141 -8.98 -2.71 16.66
C ALA A 141 -9.28 -4.06 17.36
N TYR A 142 -10.46 -4.65 17.11
CA TYR A 142 -10.90 -5.87 17.79
C TYR A 142 -11.01 -7.06 16.82
N PRO A 143 -10.12 -8.08 16.91
CA PRO A 143 -10.11 -9.22 16.00
C PRO A 143 -11.43 -10.00 15.89
N GLN A 144 -12.26 -9.97 16.93
CA GLN A 144 -13.54 -10.68 16.99
C GLN A 144 -14.59 -10.10 16.03
N VAL A 145 -14.40 -8.86 15.56
CA VAL A 145 -15.36 -8.14 14.70
C VAL A 145 -14.69 -7.52 13.47
N SER A 146 -13.39 -7.25 13.50
CA SER A 146 -12.67 -6.48 12.48
C SER A 146 -12.82 -7.01 11.05
N MET A 147 -12.98 -8.33 10.87
CA MET A 147 -13.20 -8.95 9.55
C MET A 147 -14.42 -8.40 8.80
N ILE A 148 -15.43 -7.84 9.47
CA ILE A 148 -16.57 -7.22 8.78
C ILE A 148 -16.14 -6.06 7.87
N LEU A 149 -15.03 -5.39 8.19
CA LEU A 149 -14.50 -4.29 7.40
C LEU A 149 -13.89 -4.75 6.08
N THR A 150 -13.68 -6.05 5.88
CA THR A 150 -13.25 -6.60 4.57
C THR A 150 -14.40 -6.70 3.56
N ASN A 151 -15.62 -6.29 3.95
CA ASN A 151 -16.74 -6.21 3.03
C ASN A 151 -16.43 -5.18 1.90
N PRO A 152 -16.51 -5.57 0.61
CA PRO A 152 -16.17 -4.69 -0.50
C PRO A 152 -17.04 -3.43 -0.58
N GLY A 153 -18.32 -3.52 -0.19
CA GLY A 153 -19.24 -2.38 -0.20
C GLY A 153 -18.85 -1.34 0.84
N TYR A 154 -18.50 -1.78 2.06
CA TYR A 154 -18.08 -0.90 3.15
C TYR A 154 -16.82 -0.12 2.78
N GLN A 155 -15.86 -0.83 2.19
CA GLN A 155 -14.57 -0.26 1.79
C GLN A 155 -14.72 0.62 0.56
N SER A 156 -15.68 0.32 -0.33
CA SER A 156 -16.02 1.21 -1.45
C SER A 156 -16.57 2.55 -0.96
N SER A 157 -17.42 2.57 0.08
CA SER A 157 -17.91 3.82 0.69
C SER A 157 -16.76 4.62 1.32
N ILE A 158 -15.84 3.95 2.01
CA ILE A 158 -14.67 4.60 2.62
C ILE A 158 -13.75 5.19 1.53
N VAL A 159 -13.45 4.43 0.47
CA VAL A 159 -12.61 4.91 -0.65
C VAL A 159 -13.26 6.06 -1.38
N ALA A 160 -14.58 6.02 -1.61
CA ALA A 160 -15.31 7.14 -2.20
C ALA A 160 -15.17 8.40 -1.33
N TYR A 161 -15.39 8.27 -0.02
CA TYR A 161 -15.23 9.38 0.91
C TYR A 161 -13.80 9.97 0.93
N ILE A 162 -12.77 9.12 0.91
CA ILE A 162 -11.37 9.57 0.80
C ILE A 162 -11.19 10.45 -0.45
N PHE A 163 -11.72 10.01 -1.59
CA PHE A 163 -11.58 10.76 -2.84
C PHE A 163 -12.38 12.06 -2.84
N ASP A 164 -13.58 12.06 -2.28
CA ASP A 164 -14.42 13.25 -2.20
C ASP A 164 -13.86 14.30 -1.23
N THR A 165 -12.98 13.91 -0.29
CA THR A 165 -12.40 14.79 0.73
C THR A 165 -10.93 15.16 0.53
N PHE A 166 -10.34 14.80 -0.62
CA PHE A 166 -8.91 15.01 -0.92
C PHE A 166 -8.43 16.45 -0.73
N ASP A 167 -9.24 17.43 -1.10
CA ASP A 167 -8.84 18.85 -1.04
C ASP A 167 -9.00 19.43 0.36
N SER A 168 -9.87 18.86 1.18
CA SER A 168 -10.17 19.36 2.54
C SER A 168 -9.15 18.91 3.59
N LYS A 169 -8.60 17.69 3.45
CA LYS A 169 -7.62 17.05 4.34
C LYS A 169 -7.90 17.23 5.84
N GLY A 170 -9.17 17.12 6.24
CA GLY A 170 -9.58 17.17 7.63
C GLY A 170 -9.29 15.87 8.39
N GLU A 171 -9.44 15.88 9.72
CA GLU A 171 -9.23 14.70 10.59
C GLU A 171 -10.08 13.48 10.15
N ALA A 172 -11.29 13.71 9.63
CA ALA A 172 -12.13 12.65 9.09
C ALA A 172 -11.53 12.00 7.83
N HIS A 173 -10.84 12.75 6.99
CA HIS A 173 -10.13 12.19 5.84
C HIS A 173 -9.01 11.25 6.30
N ASP A 174 -8.20 11.69 7.28
CA ASP A 174 -7.13 10.88 7.86
C ASP A 174 -7.66 9.61 8.54
N ASP A 175 -8.77 9.73 9.27
CA ASP A 175 -9.46 8.58 9.88
C ASP A 175 -9.93 7.57 8.81
N ALA A 176 -10.47 8.04 7.68
CA ALA A 176 -10.87 7.18 6.57
C ALA A 176 -9.68 6.44 5.92
N VAL A 177 -8.59 7.16 5.64
CA VAL A 177 -7.34 6.58 5.14
C VAL A 177 -6.79 5.54 6.11
N MET A 178 -6.87 5.80 7.43
CA MET A 178 -6.44 4.84 8.45
C MET A 178 -7.29 3.56 8.45
N VAL A 179 -8.63 3.67 8.37
CA VAL A 179 -9.52 2.50 8.30
C VAL A 179 -9.23 1.67 7.05
N PHE A 180 -9.04 2.32 5.91
CA PHE A 180 -8.67 1.66 4.66
C PHE A 180 -7.39 0.84 4.83
N LYS A 181 -6.30 1.48 5.26
CA LYS A 181 -4.99 0.82 5.46
C LYS A 181 -5.06 -0.33 6.46
N ARG A 182 -5.76 -0.16 7.59
CA ARG A 182 -5.92 -1.20 8.62
C ARG A 182 -6.65 -2.44 8.11
N THR A 183 -7.51 -2.30 7.10
CA THR A 183 -8.22 -3.44 6.52
C THR A 183 -7.26 -4.44 5.87
N PHE A 184 -6.18 -3.98 5.27
CA PHE A 184 -5.13 -4.85 4.73
C PHE A 184 -4.35 -5.58 5.83
N LEU A 185 -4.09 -4.91 6.96
CA LEU A 185 -3.49 -5.54 8.14
C LEU A 185 -4.43 -6.59 8.76
N ILE A 186 -5.73 -6.33 8.81
CA ILE A 186 -6.75 -7.30 9.26
C ILE A 186 -6.71 -8.57 8.40
N ILE A 187 -6.60 -8.42 7.08
CA ILE A 187 -6.45 -9.55 6.15
C ILE A 187 -5.16 -10.30 6.45
N GLN A 188 -4.04 -9.61 6.65
CA GLN A 188 -2.76 -10.24 6.97
C GLN A 188 -2.83 -11.09 8.25
N GLU A 189 -3.35 -10.51 9.34
CA GLU A 189 -3.43 -11.20 10.63
C GLU A 189 -4.45 -12.35 10.59
N GLY A 190 -5.60 -12.15 9.93
CA GLY A 190 -6.57 -13.21 9.72
C GLY A 190 -5.99 -14.37 8.89
N PHE A 191 -5.21 -14.06 7.85
CA PHE A 191 -4.63 -15.05 6.95
C PHE A 191 -3.58 -15.90 7.68
N LYS A 192 -2.80 -15.34 8.62
CA LYS A 192 -1.89 -16.10 9.48
C LYS A 192 -2.63 -17.16 10.32
N GLN A 193 -3.87 -16.88 10.72
CA GLN A 193 -4.65 -17.77 11.58
C GLN A 193 -5.44 -18.81 10.77
N ASN A 194 -6.16 -18.38 9.73
CA ASN A 194 -7.06 -19.24 8.95
C ASN A 194 -7.09 -18.84 7.47
N PRO A 195 -6.07 -19.21 6.65
CA PRO A 195 -5.96 -18.80 5.25
C PRO A 195 -7.22 -19.05 4.41
N ASN A 196 -7.77 -20.27 4.50
CA ASN A 196 -8.92 -20.69 3.69
C ASN A 196 -10.19 -19.88 3.99
N ILE A 197 -10.45 -19.60 5.27
CA ILE A 197 -11.61 -18.82 5.69
C ILE A 197 -11.47 -17.38 5.23
N VAL A 198 -10.27 -16.80 5.35
CA VAL A 198 -10.02 -15.43 4.88
C VAL A 198 -10.23 -15.33 3.38
N LEU A 199 -9.61 -16.21 2.58
CA LEU A 199 -9.79 -16.24 1.13
C LEU A 199 -11.27 -16.33 0.72
N GLN A 200 -12.07 -17.13 1.44
CA GLN A 200 -13.49 -17.25 1.19
C GLN A 200 -14.25 -15.95 1.52
N ILE A 201 -14.00 -15.34 2.68
CA ILE A 201 -14.70 -14.13 3.13
C ILE A 201 -14.32 -12.92 2.27
N THR A 202 -13.06 -12.84 1.84
CA THR A 202 -12.50 -11.66 1.15
C THR A 202 -12.36 -11.86 -0.36
N LYS A 203 -13.02 -12.87 -0.93
CA LYS A 203 -12.96 -13.21 -2.35
C LYS A 203 -13.14 -11.97 -3.26
N GLU A 204 -14.19 -11.19 -3.01
CA GLU A 204 -14.54 -10.01 -3.81
C GLU A 204 -13.86 -8.72 -3.32
N PHE A 205 -13.11 -8.77 -2.21
CA PHE A 205 -12.50 -7.57 -1.60
C PHE A 205 -11.43 -6.96 -2.51
N LEU A 206 -10.37 -7.72 -2.80
CA LEU A 206 -9.24 -7.20 -3.56
C LEU A 206 -9.60 -6.75 -5.00
N PRO A 207 -10.39 -7.50 -5.80
CA PRO A 207 -10.72 -7.04 -7.15
C PRO A 207 -11.55 -5.75 -7.13
N THR A 208 -12.52 -5.64 -6.21
CA THR A 208 -13.37 -4.44 -6.07
C THR A 208 -12.55 -3.23 -5.65
N ILE A 209 -11.75 -3.38 -4.60
CA ILE A 209 -11.04 -2.25 -4.00
C ILE A 209 -9.87 -1.79 -4.86
N MET A 210 -9.12 -2.72 -5.46
CA MET A 210 -8.04 -2.34 -6.38
C MET A 210 -8.58 -1.66 -7.63
N ALA A 211 -9.74 -2.09 -8.17
CA ALA A 211 -10.38 -1.38 -9.28
C ALA A 211 -10.79 0.05 -8.89
N ARG A 212 -11.38 0.23 -7.70
CA ARG A 212 -11.81 1.54 -7.17
C ARG A 212 -10.66 2.50 -6.94
N VAL A 213 -9.50 2.02 -6.51
CA VAL A 213 -8.34 2.88 -6.23
C VAL A 213 -7.46 3.11 -7.47
N SER A 214 -7.21 2.06 -8.26
CA SER A 214 -6.33 2.15 -9.42
C SER A 214 -6.90 3.02 -10.53
N LYS A 215 -8.22 3.00 -10.75
CA LYS A 215 -8.84 3.78 -11.82
C LYS A 215 -8.65 5.29 -11.62
N PRO A 216 -8.97 5.89 -10.46
CA PRO A 216 -8.63 7.28 -10.16
C PRO A 216 -7.13 7.55 -10.19
N PHE A 217 -6.29 6.63 -9.70
CA PHE A 217 -4.83 6.79 -9.80
C PHE A 217 -4.35 7.00 -11.25
N SER A 218 -5.00 6.35 -12.22
CA SER A 218 -4.67 6.50 -13.64
C SER A 218 -5.18 7.80 -14.29
N VAL A 219 -6.18 8.47 -13.71
CA VAL A 219 -6.91 9.60 -14.34
C VAL A 219 -6.73 10.93 -13.61
N LEU A 220 -6.65 10.90 -12.27
CA LEU A 220 -6.57 12.12 -11.45
C LEU A 220 -5.32 12.95 -11.72
N THR A 221 -5.38 14.23 -11.37
CA THR A 221 -4.28 15.19 -11.52
C THR A 221 -3.06 14.79 -10.68
N GLU A 222 -1.89 15.33 -11.05
CA GLU A 222 -0.62 15.03 -10.36
C GLU A 222 -0.61 15.40 -8.87
N THR A 223 -1.52 16.28 -8.43
CA THR A 223 -1.62 16.74 -7.04
C THR A 223 -2.14 15.68 -6.07
N HIS A 224 -3.06 14.81 -6.49
CA HIS A 224 -3.68 13.80 -5.62
C HIS A 224 -2.99 12.44 -5.69
N LYS A 225 -2.27 12.16 -6.78
CA LYS A 225 -1.55 10.90 -7.00
C LYS A 225 -0.57 10.52 -5.89
N PRO A 226 0.23 11.43 -5.27
CA PRO A 226 1.17 11.05 -4.23
C PRO A 226 0.51 10.39 -3.02
N GLU A 227 -0.68 10.86 -2.65
CA GLU A 227 -1.45 10.33 -1.52
C GLU A 227 -2.06 8.96 -1.85
N ILE A 228 -2.59 8.80 -3.06
CA ILE A 228 -3.06 7.50 -3.56
C ILE A 228 -1.90 6.50 -3.63
N LEU A 229 -0.74 6.94 -4.12
CA LEU A 229 0.47 6.13 -4.18
C LEU A 229 0.89 5.67 -2.78
N GLN A 230 0.92 6.57 -1.81
CA GLN A 230 1.26 6.24 -0.43
C GLN A 230 0.25 5.24 0.16
N MET A 231 -1.05 5.50 -0.03
CA MET A 231 -2.13 4.61 0.42
C MET A 231 -2.00 3.20 -0.17
N LEU A 232 -1.74 3.09 -1.48
CA LEU A 232 -1.51 1.82 -2.17
C LEU A 232 -0.25 1.11 -1.66
N THR A 233 0.86 1.83 -1.55
CA THR A 233 2.15 1.29 -1.09
C THR A 233 2.02 0.67 0.29
N GLU A 234 1.45 1.41 1.23
CA GLU A 234 1.27 0.93 2.61
C GLU A 234 0.28 -0.22 2.70
N SER A 235 -0.76 -0.23 1.87
CA SER A 235 -1.80 -1.27 1.92
C SER A 235 -1.34 -2.59 1.30
N VAL A 236 -0.73 -2.54 0.11
CA VAL A 236 -0.25 -3.75 -0.60
C VAL A 236 0.93 -4.39 0.15
N ALA A 237 1.73 -3.62 0.89
CA ALA A 237 2.81 -4.15 1.73
C ALA A 237 2.33 -5.22 2.73
N TYR A 238 1.10 -5.07 3.26
CA TYR A 238 0.53 -6.01 4.23
C TYR A 238 -0.11 -7.24 3.61
N LEU A 239 -0.31 -7.29 2.28
CA LEU A 239 -0.92 -8.46 1.64
C LEU A 239 0.02 -9.68 1.67
N PRO A 240 -0.42 -10.82 2.23
CA PRO A 240 0.34 -12.06 2.16
C PRO A 240 0.59 -12.50 0.71
N GLN A 241 1.78 -13.02 0.42
CA GLN A 241 2.12 -13.45 -0.94
C GLN A 241 1.17 -14.53 -1.47
N GLN A 242 0.85 -15.54 -0.65
CA GLN A 242 -0.10 -16.60 -1.00
C GLN A 242 -1.52 -16.06 -1.26
N TYR A 243 -1.92 -15.01 -0.54
CA TYR A 243 -3.20 -14.34 -0.77
C TYR A 243 -3.25 -13.68 -2.14
N MET A 244 -2.21 -12.93 -2.51
CA MET A 244 -2.10 -12.30 -3.83
C MET A 244 -2.07 -13.35 -4.95
N GLN A 245 -1.27 -14.41 -4.80
CA GLN A 245 -1.17 -15.48 -5.80
C GLN A 245 -2.53 -16.15 -6.06
N GLN A 246 -3.29 -16.45 -5.01
CA GLN A 246 -4.62 -17.03 -5.15
C GLN A 246 -5.60 -16.06 -5.81
N HIS A 247 -5.54 -14.77 -5.46
CA HIS A 247 -6.37 -13.74 -6.08
C HIS A 247 -6.08 -13.58 -7.58
N VAL A 248 -4.81 -13.49 -7.98
CA VAL A 248 -4.40 -13.39 -9.40
C VAL A 248 -4.94 -14.57 -10.21
N LYS A 249 -4.93 -15.77 -9.62
CA LYS A 249 -5.48 -16.99 -10.23
C LYS A 249 -7.00 -16.95 -10.36
N ASP A 250 -7.71 -16.49 -9.33
CA ASP A 250 -9.17 -16.52 -9.29
C ASP A 250 -9.83 -15.35 -10.05
N HIS A 251 -9.12 -14.22 -10.20
CA HIS A 251 -9.63 -12.98 -10.80
C HIS A 251 -8.64 -12.38 -11.84
N PRO A 252 -8.28 -13.11 -12.91
CA PRO A 252 -7.25 -12.68 -13.85
C PRO A 252 -7.62 -11.42 -14.64
N VAL A 253 -8.91 -11.25 -14.99
CA VAL A 253 -9.38 -10.11 -15.79
C VAL A 253 -9.35 -8.82 -14.98
N GLU A 254 -9.87 -8.86 -13.76
CA GLU A 254 -9.84 -7.74 -12.82
C GLU A 254 -8.41 -7.38 -12.47
N THR A 255 -7.56 -8.40 -12.25
CA THR A 255 -6.13 -8.24 -12.01
C THR A 255 -5.45 -7.46 -13.11
N ARG A 256 -5.60 -7.91 -14.36
CA ARG A 256 -5.05 -7.20 -15.52
C ARG A 256 -5.52 -5.75 -15.58
N SER A 257 -6.80 -5.50 -15.30
CA SER A 257 -7.38 -4.16 -15.34
C SER A 257 -6.77 -3.20 -14.32
N TRP A 258 -6.72 -3.58 -13.04
CA TRP A 258 -6.18 -2.66 -12.01
C TRP A 258 -4.66 -2.53 -12.13
N VAL A 259 -3.96 -3.59 -12.51
CA VAL A 259 -2.51 -3.57 -12.81
C VAL A 259 -2.19 -2.58 -13.92
N ARG A 260 -2.94 -2.61 -15.03
CA ARG A 260 -2.79 -1.65 -16.14
C ARG A 260 -2.99 -0.20 -15.67
N ASN A 261 -4.02 0.03 -14.87
CA ASN A 261 -4.30 1.37 -14.32
C ASN A 261 -3.15 1.85 -13.40
N LEU A 262 -2.55 0.95 -12.60
CA LEU A 262 -1.38 1.27 -11.79
C LEU A 262 -0.16 1.64 -12.65
N LYS A 263 0.13 0.88 -13.71
CA LYS A 263 1.20 1.23 -14.67
C LYS A 263 0.97 2.62 -15.26
N SER A 264 -0.24 2.91 -15.72
CA SER A 264 -0.59 4.24 -16.27
C SER A 264 -0.35 5.36 -15.26
N GLY A 265 -0.79 5.19 -14.02
CA GLY A 265 -0.58 6.19 -12.97
C GLY A 265 0.90 6.37 -12.61
N LEU A 266 1.66 5.27 -12.53
CA LEU A 266 3.10 5.30 -12.28
C LEU A 266 3.87 5.94 -13.43
N ILE A 267 3.53 5.67 -14.70
CA ILE A 267 4.14 6.34 -15.85
C ILE A 267 4.00 7.85 -15.70
N GLN A 268 2.81 8.35 -15.34
CA GLN A 268 2.57 9.80 -15.20
C GLN A 268 3.44 10.40 -14.08
N LEU A 269 3.56 9.72 -12.94
CA LEU A 269 4.43 10.17 -11.84
C LEU A 269 5.91 10.11 -12.23
N LEU A 270 6.37 8.99 -12.80
CA LEU A 270 7.77 8.77 -13.11
C LEU A 270 8.26 9.62 -14.31
N SER A 271 7.36 10.02 -15.21
CA SER A 271 7.70 10.86 -16.36
C SER A 271 7.83 12.35 -16.01
N THR A 272 7.44 12.76 -14.81
CA THR A 272 7.42 14.14 -14.37
C THR A 272 8.42 14.39 -13.24
N ARG A 273 8.79 15.66 -13.05
CA ARG A 273 9.71 16.04 -11.99
C ARG A 273 8.99 15.97 -10.65
N GLN A 274 9.17 14.86 -9.95
CA GLN A 274 8.53 14.60 -8.66
C GLN A 274 9.40 15.02 -7.48
N ALA A 275 8.74 15.26 -6.33
CA ALA A 275 9.43 15.34 -5.05
C ALA A 275 10.14 14.00 -4.74
N PRO A 276 11.31 14.02 -4.07
CA PRO A 276 12.05 12.79 -3.74
C PRO A 276 11.20 11.73 -3.03
N THR A 277 10.32 12.14 -2.12
CA THR A 277 9.42 11.26 -1.38
C THR A 277 8.43 10.51 -2.29
N THR A 278 7.84 11.19 -3.27
CA THR A 278 6.94 10.57 -4.26
C THR A 278 7.69 9.59 -5.16
N ARG A 279 8.91 9.95 -5.57
CA ARG A 279 9.78 9.05 -6.36
C ARG A 279 10.13 7.79 -5.58
N ASP A 280 10.57 7.94 -4.33
CA ASP A 280 10.93 6.81 -3.46
C ASP A 280 9.70 5.90 -3.20
N ASN A 281 8.53 6.49 -2.96
CA ASN A 281 7.28 5.73 -2.82
C ASN A 281 6.88 5.00 -4.12
N SER A 282 7.22 5.56 -5.29
CA SER A 282 6.96 4.90 -6.58
C SER A 282 7.80 3.63 -6.71
N PHE A 283 9.10 3.70 -6.38
CA PHE A 283 9.97 2.53 -6.34
C PHE A 283 9.54 1.51 -5.28
N LYS A 284 9.07 1.95 -4.11
CA LYS A 284 8.50 1.06 -3.08
C LYS A 284 7.31 0.29 -3.61
N LEU A 285 6.34 0.96 -4.24
CA LEU A 285 5.19 0.27 -4.82
C LEU A 285 5.62 -0.70 -5.92
N ILE A 286 6.57 -0.30 -6.79
CA ILE A 286 7.10 -1.16 -7.86
C ILE A 286 7.78 -2.39 -7.27
N GLY A 287 8.70 -2.25 -6.32
CA GLY A 287 9.36 -3.40 -5.71
C GLY A 287 8.39 -4.34 -4.99
N ILE A 288 7.41 -3.79 -4.25
CA ILE A 288 6.36 -4.62 -3.61
C ILE A 288 5.56 -5.38 -4.67
N LEU A 289 5.11 -4.72 -5.74
CA LEU A 289 4.32 -5.38 -6.78
C LEU A 289 5.15 -6.39 -7.58
N LEU A 290 6.43 -6.11 -7.84
CA LEU A 290 7.37 -7.04 -8.46
C LEU A 290 7.50 -8.34 -7.64
N GLN A 291 7.67 -8.22 -6.32
CA GLN A 291 7.73 -9.37 -5.42
C GLN A 291 6.41 -10.16 -5.33
N ARG A 292 5.27 -9.49 -5.55
CA ARG A 292 3.93 -10.08 -5.38
C ARG A 292 3.36 -10.65 -6.68
N LEU A 293 3.64 -10.04 -7.82
CA LEU A 293 3.12 -10.39 -9.14
C LEU A 293 4.16 -11.08 -10.03
N GLY A 294 5.44 -10.95 -9.72
CA GLY A 294 6.55 -11.50 -10.51
C GLY A 294 7.05 -10.55 -11.60
N ALA A 295 8.10 -10.99 -12.30
CA ALA A 295 8.76 -10.24 -13.37
C ALA A 295 7.82 -9.92 -14.54
N ASP A 296 6.89 -10.83 -14.83
CA ASP A 296 5.87 -10.71 -15.89
C ASP A 296 5.00 -9.46 -15.72
N TRP A 297 4.91 -8.93 -14.50
CA TRP A 297 4.23 -7.66 -14.30
C TRP A 297 4.95 -6.50 -14.98
N ILE A 298 6.28 -6.40 -14.89
CA ILE A 298 7.05 -5.35 -15.58
C ILE A 298 7.21 -5.72 -17.06
N PHE A 299 7.45 -7.01 -17.33
CA PHE A 299 7.75 -7.57 -18.65
C PHE A 299 6.68 -8.60 -19.08
N PRO A 300 5.46 -8.17 -19.45
CA PRO A 300 4.37 -9.09 -19.74
C PRO A 300 4.61 -9.89 -21.03
N ASP A 301 4.26 -11.19 -20.95
CA ASP A 301 4.18 -12.20 -22.01
C ASP A 301 5.15 -12.01 -23.19
N ILE A 302 6.24 -12.78 -23.13
CA ILE A 302 6.73 -13.54 -24.27
C ILE A 302 5.52 -14.23 -24.92
N PRO A 303 5.25 -14.06 -26.23
CA PRO A 303 4.14 -14.72 -26.87
C PRO A 303 4.26 -16.24 -26.71
N THR A 304 3.37 -16.89 -25.96
CA THR A 304 3.01 -18.27 -26.32
C THR A 304 2.52 -18.24 -27.76
N THR A 305 3.10 -19.09 -28.59
CA THR A 305 3.04 -19.16 -30.06
C THR A 305 1.62 -19.16 -30.67
N ASP A 306 0.57 -19.19 -29.86
CA ASP A 306 -0.84 -19.18 -30.28
C ASP A 306 -1.42 -17.76 -30.52
N ALA A 307 -0.84 -16.69 -29.95
CA ALA A 307 -1.40 -15.33 -30.07
C ALA A 307 -1.00 -14.61 -31.38
N ILE A 308 0.19 -14.88 -31.91
CA ILE A 308 0.74 -14.21 -33.11
C ILE A 308 -0.04 -14.61 -34.39
N LEU A 309 -0.70 -15.77 -34.39
CA LEU A 309 -1.51 -16.24 -35.52
C LEU A 309 -2.92 -15.62 -35.58
N ALA A 310 -3.36 -14.89 -34.55
CA ALA A 310 -4.71 -14.33 -34.50
C ALA A 310 -4.83 -12.90 -35.06
N GLU A 311 -3.77 -12.08 -35.02
CA GLU A 311 -3.87 -10.64 -35.34
C GLU A 311 -3.43 -10.22 -36.75
N THR A 312 -3.01 -11.15 -37.61
CA THR A 312 -2.63 -10.84 -39.01
C THR A 312 -3.82 -10.78 -39.99
N ARG A 313 -5.06 -10.65 -39.51
CA ARG A 313 -6.24 -10.43 -40.36
C ARG A 313 -7.10 -9.24 -39.92
N THR A 314 -6.52 -8.03 -39.86
CA THR A 314 -7.17 -6.80 -40.36
C THR A 314 -6.22 -5.59 -40.27
N LYS A 315 -5.41 -5.37 -41.30
CA LYS A 315 -4.85 -4.03 -41.58
C LYS A 315 -5.70 -3.35 -42.64
N LYS A 316 -6.19 -2.13 -42.36
CA LYS A 316 -6.42 -1.13 -43.42
C LYS A 316 -6.23 0.31 -42.93
N LYS A 317 -5.06 0.85 -43.30
CA LYS A 317 -4.72 2.22 -43.76
C LYS A 317 -5.41 3.44 -43.14
N SER A 318 -4.59 4.36 -42.60
CA SER A 318 -4.48 5.74 -43.11
C SER A 318 -3.18 6.42 -42.66
N SER A 319 -2.57 7.17 -43.57
CA SER A 319 -1.33 7.95 -43.40
C SER A 319 -1.66 9.44 -43.04
N PRO A 320 -0.67 10.37 -42.90
CA PRO A 320 -0.46 11.15 -41.68
C PRO A 320 -0.82 12.64 -41.79
N ALA A 321 -1.22 13.28 -40.68
CA ALA A 321 -1.27 14.74 -40.59
C ALA A 321 -1.22 15.28 -39.14
N THR A 322 -0.15 16.05 -38.89
CA THR A 322 -0.07 17.29 -38.07
C THR A 322 -0.23 17.25 -36.55
N LEU A 323 0.89 17.54 -35.89
CA LEU A 323 1.04 18.03 -34.51
C LEU A 323 0.26 19.34 -34.28
N VAL A 324 -0.48 19.41 -33.16
CA VAL A 324 -0.41 20.42 -32.07
C VAL A 324 -1.75 20.45 -31.31
N HIS A 325 -1.65 20.38 -29.97
CA HIS A 325 -2.70 20.52 -28.94
C HIS A 325 -3.77 19.43 -28.85
N SER A 326 -3.59 18.53 -27.86
CA SER A 326 -4.53 18.24 -26.76
C SER A 326 -4.12 16.92 -26.08
N MET A 327 -3.56 16.99 -24.88
CA MET A 327 -3.17 15.83 -24.04
C MET A 327 -4.38 15.17 -23.34
N GLU A 328 -5.53 15.16 -23.98
CA GLU A 328 -6.73 14.46 -23.49
C GLU A 328 -7.15 13.42 -24.53
N SER A 329 -7.10 12.14 -24.12
CA SER A 329 -7.83 11.01 -24.69
C SER A 329 -7.29 10.20 -25.90
N LEU A 330 -5.97 10.09 -26.10
CA LEU A 330 -5.44 8.89 -26.76
C LEU A 330 -5.07 7.87 -25.69
N SER A 331 -6.01 6.98 -25.33
CA SER A 331 -5.73 5.87 -24.43
C SER A 331 -4.69 4.96 -25.09
N LEU A 332 -3.46 4.98 -24.58
CA LEU A 332 -2.40 4.06 -24.99
C LEU A 332 -2.92 2.61 -24.92
N THR A 333 -2.57 1.79 -25.91
CA THR A 333 -2.82 0.34 -25.90
C THR A 333 -2.09 -0.33 -24.73
N ASP A 334 -2.45 -1.57 -24.38
CA ASP A 334 -1.76 -2.34 -23.32
C ASP A 334 -0.26 -2.45 -23.62
N ALA A 335 0.09 -2.85 -24.85
CA ALA A 335 1.47 -2.96 -25.30
C ALA A 335 2.26 -1.64 -25.22
N GLU A 336 1.65 -0.50 -25.58
CA GLU A 336 2.31 0.81 -25.46
C GLU A 336 2.56 1.22 -24.01
N ILE A 337 1.61 0.92 -23.11
CA ILE A 337 1.79 1.13 -21.67
C ILE A 337 2.93 0.27 -21.16
N ASP A 338 2.94 -1.01 -21.52
CA ASP A 338 3.95 -1.96 -21.05
C ASP A 338 5.36 -1.57 -21.51
N LYS A 339 5.51 -1.24 -22.82
CA LYS A 339 6.78 -0.76 -23.38
C LYS A 339 7.28 0.49 -22.69
N LYS A 340 6.40 1.49 -22.53
CA LYS A 340 6.76 2.75 -21.89
C LYS A 340 7.08 2.57 -20.41
N PHE A 341 6.31 1.72 -19.71
CA PHE A 341 6.51 1.46 -18.29
C PHE A 341 7.85 0.77 -18.04
N ALA A 342 8.14 -0.33 -18.74
CA ALA A 342 9.37 -1.08 -18.52
C ALA A 342 10.61 -0.23 -18.84
N ALA A 343 10.64 0.46 -19.99
CA ALA A 343 11.75 1.35 -20.34
C ALA A 343 11.98 2.42 -19.26
N LEU A 344 10.90 3.07 -18.81
CA LEU A 344 10.98 4.13 -17.80
C LEU A 344 11.48 3.61 -16.45
N VAL A 345 10.97 2.45 -16.02
CA VAL A 345 11.37 1.82 -14.76
C VAL A 345 12.85 1.42 -14.77
N ILE A 346 13.33 0.82 -15.86
CA ILE A 346 14.76 0.46 -16.00
C ILE A 346 15.63 1.71 -15.97
N HIS A 347 15.35 2.70 -16.83
CA HIS A 347 16.16 3.91 -16.91
C HIS A 347 16.20 4.65 -15.57
N LEU A 348 15.07 4.79 -14.89
CA LEU A 348 15.03 5.47 -13.60
C LEU A 348 15.70 4.66 -12.49
N ALA A 349 15.63 3.32 -12.51
CA ALA A 349 16.38 2.48 -11.58
C ALA A 349 17.90 2.62 -11.78
N CYS A 350 18.36 2.71 -13.04
CA CYS A 350 19.77 3.01 -13.35
C CYS A 350 20.19 4.39 -12.84
N VAL A 351 19.38 5.42 -13.11
CA VAL A 351 19.66 6.79 -12.63
C VAL A 351 19.69 6.84 -11.11
N GLU A 352 18.71 6.22 -10.45
CA GLU A 352 18.62 6.22 -9.00
C GLU A 352 19.77 5.45 -8.36
N THR A 353 20.18 4.33 -8.95
CA THR A 353 21.37 3.59 -8.53
C THR A 353 22.60 4.49 -8.53
N ARG A 354 22.83 5.23 -9.63
CA ARG A 354 23.97 6.15 -9.73
C ARG A 354 23.91 7.24 -8.66
N VAL A 355 22.76 7.88 -8.49
CA VAL A 355 22.58 8.93 -7.45
C VAL A 355 22.88 8.36 -6.06
N LEU A 356 22.39 7.17 -5.74
CA LEU A 356 22.65 6.53 -4.45
C LEU A 356 24.11 6.10 -4.28
N MET A 357 24.79 5.68 -5.36
CA MET A 357 26.23 5.37 -5.32
C MET A 357 27.06 6.64 -5.10
N ASP A 358 26.76 7.72 -5.81
CA ASP A 358 27.42 9.02 -5.63
C ASP A 358 27.23 9.53 -4.18
N GLU A 359 26.00 9.45 -3.65
CA GLU A 359 25.69 9.82 -2.26
C GLU A 359 26.44 8.94 -1.23
N LEU A 360 26.74 7.68 -1.55
CA LEU A 360 27.53 6.80 -0.69
C LEU A 360 29.04 7.09 -0.82
N ALA A 361 29.52 7.41 -2.02
CA ALA A 361 30.91 7.79 -2.27
C ALA A 361 31.27 9.13 -1.57
N ASP A 362 30.35 10.10 -1.60
CA ASP A 362 30.50 11.36 -0.87
C ASP A 362 30.65 11.15 0.66
N GLU A 363 29.96 10.15 1.21
CA GLU A 363 30.08 9.80 2.63
C GLU A 363 31.46 9.20 2.95
N LEU A 364 32.03 8.41 2.02
CA LEU A 364 33.38 7.83 2.18
C LEU A 364 34.47 8.91 2.18
N THR A 365 34.30 9.95 1.37
CA THR A 365 35.25 11.08 1.29
C THR A 365 35.06 12.11 2.40
N GLY A 366 33.99 12.00 3.19
CA GLY A 366 33.69 12.91 4.30
C GLY A 366 33.21 14.30 3.87
N THR A 367 32.85 14.48 2.60
CA THR A 367 32.44 15.78 2.03
C THR A 367 31.04 16.22 2.49
N THR A 368 30.19 15.28 2.93
CA THR A 368 28.77 15.54 3.24
C THR A 368 28.43 15.80 4.71
N ALA A 369 29.32 15.48 5.65
CA ALA A 369 29.00 15.42 7.09
C ALA A 369 29.14 16.75 7.86
N ALA A 370 29.81 17.77 7.31
CA ALA A 370 30.18 18.96 8.07
C ALA A 370 29.06 20.01 8.23
N THR A 371 27.93 19.87 7.51
CA THR A 371 26.93 20.95 7.37
C THR A 371 25.47 20.52 7.48
N LYS A 372 25.15 19.23 7.63
CA LYS A 372 23.76 18.73 7.65
C LYS A 372 23.23 18.51 9.06
N GLU A 373 21.96 18.81 9.30
CA GLU A 373 21.28 18.53 10.57
C GLU A 373 21.15 17.00 10.80
N ASP A 374 21.20 16.55 12.05
CA ASP A 374 21.09 15.12 12.42
C ASP A 374 19.86 14.42 11.82
N ALA A 375 18.76 15.15 11.67
CA ALA A 375 17.52 14.64 11.09
C ALA A 375 17.66 14.34 9.58
N GLU A 376 18.33 15.22 8.83
CA GLU A 376 18.56 15.06 7.39
C GLU A 376 19.49 13.88 7.10
N VAL A 377 20.56 13.73 7.90
CA VAL A 377 21.49 12.60 7.81
C VAL A 377 20.75 11.29 8.07
N ARG A 378 19.89 11.25 9.09
CA ARG A 378 19.08 10.06 9.39
C ARG A 378 18.12 9.72 8.24
N GLN A 379 17.47 10.72 7.66
CA GLN A 379 16.53 10.52 6.56
C GLN A 379 17.24 10.03 5.29
N ALA A 380 18.41 10.59 4.98
CA ALA A 380 19.25 10.14 3.86
C ALA A 380 19.69 8.68 4.06
N LYS A 381 20.10 8.30 5.28
CA LYS A 381 20.43 6.90 5.59
C LYS A 381 19.25 5.95 5.39
N ILE A 382 18.07 6.30 5.92
CA ILE A 382 16.84 5.49 5.77
C ILE A 382 16.50 5.32 4.28
N ARG A 383 16.66 6.37 3.49
CA ARG A 383 16.42 6.32 2.04
C ARG A 383 17.32 5.28 1.37
N LYS A 384 18.62 5.30 1.63
CA LYS A 384 19.58 4.35 1.04
C LYS A 384 19.24 2.91 1.42
N GLU A 385 18.95 2.66 2.71
CA GLU A 385 18.59 1.34 3.21
C GLU A 385 17.28 0.80 2.63
N GLN A 386 16.34 1.68 2.27
CA GLN A 386 15.02 1.29 1.75
C GLN A 386 14.92 1.26 0.22
N VAL A 387 15.55 2.20 -0.48
CA VAL A 387 15.40 2.38 -1.93
C VAL A 387 16.43 1.58 -2.71
N LEU A 388 17.67 1.50 -2.22
CA LEU A 388 18.76 0.82 -2.94
C LEU A 388 18.44 -0.66 -3.24
N PRO A 389 17.93 -1.47 -2.28
CA PRO A 389 17.59 -2.86 -2.57
C PRO A 389 16.48 -2.99 -3.62
N LEU A 390 15.52 -2.04 -3.65
CA LEU A 390 14.40 -2.08 -4.58
C LEU A 390 14.87 -1.79 -6.00
N VAL A 391 15.75 -0.80 -6.20
CA VAL A 391 16.29 -0.51 -7.53
C VAL A 391 17.21 -1.63 -8.01
N TYR A 392 18.00 -2.24 -7.12
CA TYR A 392 18.79 -3.43 -7.47
C TYR A 392 17.93 -4.63 -7.86
N GLU A 393 16.82 -4.89 -7.18
CA GLU A 393 15.88 -5.95 -7.55
C GLU A 393 15.27 -5.71 -8.95
N ILE A 394 14.91 -4.45 -9.25
CA ILE A 394 14.45 -4.06 -10.59
C ILE A 394 15.54 -4.34 -11.63
N LEU A 395 16.78 -3.90 -11.38
CA LEU A 395 17.90 -4.11 -12.31
C LEU A 395 18.22 -5.60 -12.50
N GLU A 396 18.17 -6.40 -11.45
CA GLU A 396 18.39 -7.85 -11.51
C GLU A 396 17.38 -8.54 -12.42
N VAL A 397 16.09 -8.24 -12.24
CA VAL A 397 15.04 -8.79 -13.10
C VAL A 397 15.15 -8.26 -14.53
N SER A 398 15.60 -7.02 -14.70
CA SER A 398 15.80 -6.42 -16.03
C SER A 398 16.93 -7.10 -16.80
N ILE A 399 18.04 -7.43 -16.13
CA ILE A 399 19.13 -8.21 -16.74
C ILE A 399 18.60 -9.59 -17.16
N GLY A 400 17.89 -10.29 -16.26
CA GLY A 400 17.29 -11.59 -16.58
C GLY A 400 16.36 -11.54 -17.80
N TYR A 401 15.54 -10.49 -17.92
CA TYR A 401 14.71 -10.28 -19.10
C TYR A 401 15.54 -10.06 -20.38
N LEU A 402 16.59 -9.24 -20.32
CA LEU A 402 17.44 -8.97 -21.48
C LEU A 402 18.20 -10.21 -21.96
N VAL A 403 18.63 -11.07 -21.03
CA VAL A 403 19.22 -12.38 -21.36
C VAL A 403 18.23 -13.23 -22.13
N LEU A 404 16.99 -13.35 -21.63
CA LEU A 404 15.93 -14.10 -22.34
C LEU A 404 15.66 -13.54 -23.74
N VAL A 405 15.63 -12.22 -23.91
CA VAL A 405 15.46 -11.58 -25.24
C VAL A 405 16.65 -11.86 -26.16
N SER A 406 17.86 -12.00 -25.62
CA SER A 406 19.05 -12.29 -26.43
C SER A 406 19.14 -13.75 -26.90
N GLU A 407 18.50 -14.68 -26.19
CA GLU A 407 18.47 -16.11 -26.52
C GLU A 407 17.29 -16.51 -27.43
N ASP A 408 16.28 -15.65 -27.57
CA ASP A 408 15.05 -15.93 -28.30
C ASP A 408 14.84 -14.94 -29.47
N ASP A 409 15.03 -15.43 -30.70
CA ASP A 409 14.89 -14.64 -31.93
C ASP A 409 13.47 -14.03 -32.09
N GLU A 410 12.42 -14.70 -31.62
CA GLU A 410 11.04 -14.16 -31.69
C GLU A 410 10.88 -12.98 -30.73
N LEU A 411 11.50 -13.03 -29.55
CA LEU A 411 11.53 -11.91 -28.61
C LEU A 411 12.42 -10.77 -29.06
N LEU A 412 13.49 -11.06 -29.78
CA LEU A 412 14.32 -10.02 -30.36
C LEU A 412 13.55 -9.22 -31.44
N GLU A 413 12.72 -9.89 -32.24
CA GLU A 413 11.94 -9.26 -33.32
C GLU A 413 10.60 -8.64 -32.84
N HIS A 414 9.96 -9.25 -31.85
CA HIS A 414 8.60 -8.89 -31.41
C HIS A 414 8.49 -8.57 -29.92
N GLY A 415 9.61 -8.50 -29.20
CA GLY A 415 9.63 -8.19 -27.79
C GLY A 415 9.35 -6.72 -27.47
N LEU A 416 9.46 -6.42 -26.18
CA LEU A 416 9.02 -5.15 -25.61
C LEU A 416 9.81 -3.93 -26.14
N PHE A 417 11.06 -4.13 -26.52
CA PHE A 417 11.99 -3.07 -26.90
C PHE A 417 12.41 -3.22 -28.36
N ASP A 418 12.43 -2.10 -29.09
CA ASP A 418 13.12 -2.07 -30.38
C ASP A 418 14.63 -1.93 -30.17
N ALA A 419 15.42 -2.15 -31.23
CA ALA A 419 16.88 -2.08 -31.17
C ALA A 419 17.39 -0.74 -30.60
N THR A 420 16.69 0.37 -30.84
CA THR A 420 17.11 1.68 -30.30
C THR A 420 16.86 1.78 -28.80
N ALA A 421 15.73 1.27 -28.32
CA ALA A 421 15.41 1.20 -26.91
C ALA A 421 16.35 0.24 -26.16
N LEU A 422 16.69 -0.92 -26.75
CA LEU A 422 17.65 -1.86 -26.19
C LEU A 422 19.03 -1.24 -26.00
N LEU A 423 19.56 -0.54 -27.02
CA LEU A 423 20.84 0.16 -26.92
C LEU A 423 20.85 1.20 -25.79
N LYS A 424 19.79 2.00 -25.66
CA LYS A 424 19.69 2.98 -24.57
C LYS A 424 19.62 2.32 -23.19
N VAL A 425 18.91 1.20 -23.08
CA VAL A 425 18.83 0.42 -21.85
C VAL A 425 20.21 -0.12 -21.49
N GLN A 426 20.94 -0.70 -22.45
CA GLN A 426 22.30 -1.18 -22.27
C GLN A 426 23.24 -0.07 -21.81
N GLU A 427 23.26 1.08 -22.49
CA GLU A 427 24.07 2.25 -22.09
C GLU A 427 23.75 2.71 -20.66
N SER A 428 22.47 2.69 -20.28
CA SER A 428 22.03 3.09 -18.94
C SER A 428 22.46 2.09 -17.88
N LEU A 429 22.39 0.79 -18.17
CA LEU A 429 22.86 -0.28 -17.29
C LEU A 429 24.37 -0.19 -17.10
N GLN A 430 25.13 -0.09 -18.19
CA GLN A 430 26.58 0.03 -18.14
C GLN A 430 27.01 1.22 -17.26
N ALA A 431 26.40 2.39 -17.45
CA ALA A 431 26.67 3.56 -16.63
C ALA A 431 26.31 3.36 -15.14
N ALA A 432 25.25 2.62 -14.83
CA ALA A 432 24.88 2.30 -13.46
C ALA A 432 25.87 1.33 -12.81
N PHE A 433 26.27 0.28 -13.52
CA PHE A 433 27.23 -0.71 -13.01
C PHE A 433 28.65 -0.17 -12.91
N SER A 434 29.05 0.77 -13.76
CA SER A 434 30.29 1.55 -13.56
C SER A 434 30.26 2.30 -12.23
N ALA A 435 29.15 3.00 -11.88
CA ALA A 435 29.04 3.67 -10.59
C ALA A 435 29.06 2.69 -9.39
N VAL A 436 28.46 1.50 -9.55
CA VAL A 436 28.53 0.44 -8.51
C VAL A 436 29.97 -0.07 -8.35
N MET A 437 30.69 -0.28 -9.46
CA MET A 437 32.10 -0.69 -9.44
C MET A 437 32.98 0.36 -8.76
N ASP A 438 32.85 1.63 -9.16
CA ASP A 438 33.62 2.75 -8.60
C ASP A 438 33.40 2.86 -7.09
N TYR A 439 32.14 2.82 -6.63
CA TYR A 439 31.81 2.80 -5.20
C TYR A 439 32.49 1.65 -4.45
N LEU A 440 32.47 0.44 -5.01
CA LEU A 440 33.08 -0.72 -4.38
C LEU A 440 34.61 -0.58 -4.27
N LEU A 441 35.27 -0.08 -5.32
CA LEU A 441 36.72 0.16 -5.33
C LEU A 441 37.11 1.26 -4.33
N ASP A 442 36.36 2.36 -4.29
CA ASP A 442 36.56 3.45 -3.35
C ASP A 442 36.38 2.97 -1.90
N LEU A 443 35.32 2.19 -1.63
CA LEU A 443 35.05 1.62 -0.32
C LEU A 443 36.21 0.76 0.18
N GLN A 444 36.77 -0.10 -0.67
CA GLN A 444 37.92 -0.95 -0.32
C GLN A 444 39.18 -0.14 0.01
N SER A 445 39.33 1.04 -0.62
CA SER A 445 40.46 1.94 -0.40
C SER A 445 40.34 2.75 0.90
N THR A 446 39.19 2.74 1.55
CA THR A 446 38.93 3.51 2.78
C THR A 446 39.17 2.70 4.07
N LYS A 447 39.17 3.39 5.23
CA LYS A 447 39.22 2.74 6.56
C LYS A 447 38.02 1.84 6.86
N ASP A 448 36.93 1.97 6.10
CA ASP A 448 35.74 1.14 6.22
C ASP A 448 35.76 -0.08 5.28
N GLY A 449 36.77 -0.17 4.41
CA GLY A 449 37.05 -1.29 3.52
C GLY A 449 37.65 -2.53 4.18
N SER A 450 37.88 -2.52 5.51
CA SER A 450 38.37 -3.73 6.20
C SER A 450 37.35 -4.87 6.08
N PRO A 451 37.77 -6.11 5.77
CA PRO A 451 36.89 -7.27 5.62
C PRO A 451 35.93 -7.48 6.81
N GLU A 452 36.35 -7.15 8.03
CA GLU A 452 35.51 -7.27 9.22
C GLU A 452 34.29 -6.36 9.20
N LYS A 453 34.45 -5.14 8.70
CA LYS A 453 33.36 -4.15 8.58
C LYS A 453 32.47 -4.47 7.38
N LEU A 454 33.08 -4.85 6.26
CA LEU A 454 32.38 -5.18 5.03
C LEU A 454 31.40 -6.35 5.20
N MET A 455 31.73 -7.35 6.02
CA MET A 455 30.81 -8.48 6.29
C MET A 455 29.46 -8.05 6.88
N THR A 456 29.41 -6.88 7.53
CA THR A 456 28.20 -6.31 8.16
C THR A 456 27.60 -5.16 7.37
N ASN A 457 28.28 -4.71 6.30
CA ASN A 457 27.82 -3.59 5.49
C ASN A 457 26.84 -4.09 4.42
N MET A 458 25.55 -3.85 4.64
CA MET A 458 24.49 -4.30 3.73
C MET A 458 24.59 -3.67 2.33
N ASN A 459 25.07 -2.42 2.21
CA ASN A 459 25.25 -1.76 0.93
C ASN A 459 26.35 -2.45 0.11
N TYR A 460 27.48 -2.77 0.75
CA TYR A 460 28.54 -3.56 0.12
C TYR A 460 28.03 -4.92 -0.37
N LEU A 461 27.35 -5.69 0.51
CA LEU A 461 26.85 -7.02 0.16
C LEU A 461 25.84 -6.98 -1.00
N ALA A 462 24.92 -6.00 -0.98
CA ALA A 462 23.95 -5.80 -2.05
C ALA A 462 24.62 -5.39 -3.37
N SER A 463 25.59 -4.47 -3.32
CA SER A 463 26.36 -4.00 -4.49
C SER A 463 27.22 -5.12 -5.09
N MET A 464 27.89 -5.94 -4.28
CA MET A 464 28.63 -7.12 -4.76
C MET A 464 27.72 -8.12 -5.44
N ARG A 465 26.52 -8.37 -4.87
CA ARG A 465 25.54 -9.28 -5.46
C ARG A 465 25.08 -8.79 -6.83
N ILE A 466 24.61 -7.55 -6.94
CA ILE A 466 24.08 -7.05 -8.22
C ILE A 466 25.18 -6.93 -9.29
N LEU A 467 26.40 -6.52 -8.89
CA LEU A 467 27.54 -6.47 -9.81
C LEU A 467 27.89 -7.87 -10.35
N SER A 468 27.82 -8.90 -9.50
CA SER A 468 28.07 -10.29 -9.94
C SER A 468 27.05 -10.81 -10.95
N VAL A 469 25.82 -10.27 -10.93
CA VAL A 469 24.80 -10.58 -11.94
C VAL A 469 25.18 -9.92 -13.26
N TRP A 470 25.56 -8.64 -13.23
CA TRP A 470 26.02 -7.93 -14.44
C TRP A 470 27.24 -8.56 -15.10
N LEU A 471 28.27 -8.89 -14.30
CA LEU A 471 29.50 -9.51 -14.81
C LEU A 471 29.28 -10.93 -15.37
N THR A 472 28.12 -11.55 -15.18
CA THR A 472 27.81 -12.82 -15.87
C THR A 472 27.45 -12.58 -17.33
N GLU A 473 26.87 -11.43 -17.63
CA GLU A 473 26.26 -11.14 -18.93
C GLU A 473 27.05 -10.09 -19.75
N ASP A 474 27.90 -9.28 -19.11
CA ASP A 474 28.64 -8.20 -19.76
C ASP A 474 30.11 -8.13 -19.29
N ASP A 475 31.02 -8.10 -20.27
CA ASP A 475 32.46 -8.19 -20.04
C ASP A 475 33.14 -6.85 -19.74
N SER A 476 32.44 -5.72 -19.90
CA SER A 476 33.05 -4.39 -19.94
C SER A 476 33.75 -3.95 -18.66
N LEU A 477 33.41 -4.57 -17.52
CA LEU A 477 33.95 -4.26 -16.20
C LEU A 477 34.84 -5.37 -15.61
N HIS A 478 35.09 -6.47 -16.34
CA HIS A 478 35.83 -7.63 -15.80
C HIS A 478 37.22 -7.27 -15.29
N ALA A 479 38.01 -6.55 -16.10
CA ALA A 479 39.37 -6.16 -15.74
C ALA A 479 39.44 -5.34 -14.43
N GLN A 480 38.42 -4.51 -14.18
CA GLN A 480 38.33 -3.72 -12.93
C GLN A 480 37.85 -4.59 -11.77
N ALA A 481 36.93 -5.52 -12.03
CA ALA A 481 36.36 -6.43 -11.04
C ALA A 481 37.42 -7.32 -10.35
N VAL A 482 38.49 -7.68 -11.07
CA VAL A 482 39.62 -8.47 -10.52
C VAL A 482 40.20 -7.83 -9.25
N ALA A 483 40.23 -6.49 -9.17
CA ALA A 483 40.73 -5.79 -7.98
C ALA A 483 39.88 -6.02 -6.73
N LEU A 484 38.59 -6.38 -6.88
CA LEU A 484 37.68 -6.63 -5.76
C LEU A 484 37.85 -8.03 -5.16
N PHE A 485 38.45 -8.98 -5.90
CA PHE A 485 38.51 -10.40 -5.54
C PHE A 485 39.22 -10.67 -4.20
N PRO A 486 40.43 -10.14 -3.91
CA PRO A 486 41.14 -10.46 -2.66
C PRO A 486 40.34 -10.07 -1.41
N THR A 487 39.65 -8.93 -1.47
CA THR A 487 38.80 -8.46 -0.38
C THR A 487 37.58 -9.35 -0.20
N LEU A 488 36.92 -9.74 -1.30
CA LEU A 488 35.76 -10.64 -1.26
C LEU A 488 36.13 -12.03 -0.69
N GLU A 489 37.26 -12.59 -1.13
CA GLU A 489 37.77 -13.88 -0.64
C GLU A 489 37.93 -13.86 0.89
N GLU A 490 38.53 -12.78 1.39
CA GLU A 490 38.76 -12.59 2.81
C GLU A 490 37.45 -12.40 3.60
N VAL A 491 36.48 -11.64 3.06
CA VAL A 491 35.14 -11.52 3.64
C VAL A 491 34.46 -12.89 3.75
N VAL A 492 34.48 -13.69 2.68
CA VAL A 492 33.89 -15.05 2.67
C VAL A 492 34.59 -15.95 3.69
N ARG A 493 35.92 -15.87 3.78
CA ARG A 493 36.71 -16.63 4.77
C ARG A 493 36.30 -16.27 6.19
N LEU A 494 36.14 -14.98 6.50
CA LEU A 494 35.66 -14.52 7.79
C LEU A 494 34.24 -15.01 8.10
N CYS A 495 33.32 -14.94 7.14
CA CYS A 495 31.95 -15.46 7.28
C CYS A 495 31.93 -16.97 7.58
N LYS A 496 32.85 -17.76 7.02
CA LYS A 496 32.99 -19.21 7.32
C LYS A 496 33.40 -19.46 8.78
N THR A 497 34.24 -18.60 9.34
CA THR A 497 34.75 -18.76 10.72
C THR A 497 33.75 -18.33 11.80
N LYS A 498 32.86 -17.36 11.52
CA LYS A 498 31.88 -16.86 12.48
C LYS A 498 30.55 -17.62 12.37
N SER A 499 30.15 -18.30 13.44
CA SER A 499 28.90 -19.08 13.48
C SER A 499 27.64 -18.26 13.14
N SER A 500 27.62 -16.98 13.53
CA SER A 500 26.51 -16.05 13.26
C SER A 500 26.37 -15.62 11.80
N GLN A 501 27.39 -15.85 10.95
CA GLN A 501 27.43 -15.37 9.57
C GLN A 501 27.45 -16.50 8.53
N LYS A 502 27.17 -17.74 8.95
CA LYS A 502 27.14 -18.91 8.04
C LYS A 502 26.07 -18.80 6.94
N SER A 503 24.98 -18.07 7.17
CA SER A 503 23.96 -17.81 6.15
C SER A 503 24.51 -16.96 5.01
N LEU A 504 25.38 -15.98 5.30
CA LEU A 504 26.00 -15.12 4.27
C LEU A 504 26.93 -15.90 3.35
N VAL A 505 27.58 -16.97 3.84
CA VAL A 505 28.44 -17.82 3.00
C VAL A 505 27.66 -18.41 1.82
N ARG A 506 26.39 -18.78 2.03
CA ARG A 506 25.54 -19.31 0.94
C ARG A 506 25.23 -18.27 -0.14
N LEU A 507 25.25 -16.98 0.23
CA LEU A 507 25.01 -15.87 -0.69
C LEU A 507 26.29 -15.42 -1.39
N LEU A 508 27.41 -15.39 -0.67
CA LEU A 508 28.68 -14.85 -1.16
C LEU A 508 29.56 -15.88 -1.86
N GLN A 509 29.43 -17.17 -1.56
CA GLN A 509 30.26 -18.20 -2.22
C GLN A 509 30.01 -18.25 -3.73
N PRO A 510 28.76 -18.26 -4.24
CA PRO A 510 28.53 -18.20 -5.69
C PRO A 510 29.11 -16.95 -6.35
N ILE A 511 29.13 -15.82 -5.62
CA ILE A 511 29.74 -14.58 -6.10
C ILE A 511 31.26 -14.74 -6.18
N LEU A 512 31.88 -15.30 -5.14
CA LEU A 512 33.32 -15.54 -5.11
C LEU A 512 33.75 -16.50 -6.22
N ASP A 513 33.00 -17.58 -6.43
CA ASP A 513 33.27 -18.57 -7.47
C ASP A 513 33.27 -17.91 -8.86
N ARG A 514 32.31 -17.02 -9.13
CA ARG A 514 32.28 -16.22 -10.36
C ARG A 514 33.50 -15.34 -10.51
N PHE A 515 33.86 -14.54 -9.50
CA PHE A 515 35.04 -13.69 -9.59
C PHE A 515 36.34 -14.51 -9.76
N GLN A 516 36.37 -15.73 -9.23
CA GLN A 516 37.50 -16.64 -9.44
C GLN A 516 37.61 -17.09 -10.90
N GLU A 517 36.48 -17.42 -11.55
CA GLU A 517 36.44 -17.71 -12.99
C GLU A 517 36.98 -16.53 -13.80
N LEU A 518 36.57 -15.29 -13.48
CA LEU A 518 37.05 -14.08 -14.17
C LEU A 518 38.55 -13.80 -13.99
N SER A 519 39.17 -14.33 -12.93
CA SER A 519 40.60 -14.14 -12.65
C SER A 519 41.51 -15.14 -13.36
N LEU A 520 40.91 -16.19 -13.93
CA LEU A 520 41.60 -17.27 -14.64
C LEU A 520 41.63 -17.07 -16.16
N ASP A 521 40.70 -16.26 -16.68
CA ASP A 521 40.67 -15.75 -18.05
C ASP A 521 41.50 -14.46 -18.20
#